data_AF-A0A951G1C5-F1
#
_entry.id   AF-A0A951G1C5-F1
#
_cell.length_a   1.000
_cell.length_b   1.000
_cell.length_c   1.000
_cell.angle_alpha   90.00
_cell.angle_beta   90.00
_cell.angle_gamma   90.00
#
_symmetry.space_group_name_H-M   'P 1'
#
loop_
_entity.id
_entity.type
_entity.pdbx_description
1 polymer ?
#
loop_
_entity_poly.entity_id
_entity_poly.type
_entity_poly.pdbx_seq_one_letter_code
_entity_poly.pdbx_strand_id
1 'polypeptide(L)'
;MEQDPRTAVEGLDPNELEHVAEHLDDPVPAGAEAAVKPGSPLRFARMTGSSIAGRDAAGWVTDFLNAAYYRRPPTGREVDDLRLAFAILTTHWYRRDSPRRLRLTDLRTFHSAYGRHRFDTELSGRGLLSRAQLLDGAAKLLGDWFPDAYADDARRAWGIAFASTEERSAYDPARRLALARLGKLTPESGPPESQMWHTYPPVEMPSVDGVVSALTRPETWPDYATEVGRFTPLRPGGLDGQTFEIEVAAGTESGRPIFTRGHVTITRLVTPDDPASLRDYFQALEDGLARYGRNEPRAVPAGGEPVVGLDLTTHENHFMGAGHNRLILYTYEGRAWVRAAGTWDPMPWHVEQSYRLAGRAAQHAFWGQGNVERLSMLHQLAASVA
;
A
#
# COMPACT_ATOMS: atom_id res chain seq x y z
N MET A 1 -27.59 -15.53 -12.06
CA MET A 1 -27.22 -14.88 -13.33
C MET A 1 -25.76 -14.50 -13.17
N GLU A 2 -24.91 -15.24 -13.85
CA GLU A 2 -23.48 -15.42 -13.58
C GLU A 2 -22.70 -14.24 -14.16
N GLN A 3 -21.93 -13.53 -13.32
CA GLN A 3 -21.09 -12.44 -13.82
C GLN A 3 -19.81 -13.06 -14.37
N ASP A 4 -19.69 -13.04 -15.70
CA ASP A 4 -18.41 -13.19 -16.39
C ASP A 4 -17.41 -12.22 -15.74
N PRO A 5 -16.19 -12.64 -15.34
CA PRO A 5 -15.21 -11.74 -14.74
C PRO A 5 -14.91 -10.50 -15.60
N ARG A 6 -15.15 -10.56 -16.92
CA ARG A 6 -15.08 -9.41 -17.86
C ARG A 6 -16.21 -8.39 -17.68
N THR A 7 -17.31 -8.78 -17.02
CA THR A 7 -18.54 -7.98 -16.87
C THR A 7 -18.71 -7.35 -15.49
N ALA A 8 -17.82 -7.61 -14.53
CA ALA A 8 -17.89 -7.08 -13.16
C ALA A 8 -17.51 -5.58 -13.03
N VAL A 9 -17.72 -4.79 -14.10
CA VAL A 9 -17.18 -3.43 -14.27
C VAL A 9 -18.30 -2.40 -14.29
N GLU A 10 -19.01 -2.22 -13.18
CA GLU A 10 -19.82 -1.01 -12.96
C GLU A 10 -19.83 -0.62 -11.47
N GLY A 11 -19.58 0.67 -11.18
CA GLY A 11 -20.05 1.32 -9.95
C GLY A 11 -18.99 1.89 -9.01
N LEU A 12 -18.51 3.09 -9.30
CA LEU A 12 -18.42 4.17 -8.31
C LEU A 12 -19.05 5.42 -8.95
N ASP A 13 -19.97 6.08 -8.25
CA ASP A 13 -20.48 7.39 -8.67
C ASP A 13 -19.33 8.41 -8.53
N PRO A 14 -18.95 9.13 -9.60
CA PRO A 14 -17.90 10.17 -9.54
C PRO A 14 -18.14 11.22 -8.44
N ASN A 15 -19.38 11.42 -7.99
CA ASN A 15 -19.73 12.42 -6.98
C ASN A 15 -19.46 11.97 -5.53
N GLU A 16 -19.17 10.69 -5.26
CA GLU A 16 -18.84 10.24 -3.89
C GLU A 16 -17.44 10.69 -3.40
N LEU A 17 -16.63 11.28 -4.28
CA LEU A 17 -15.26 11.74 -4.00
C LEU A 17 -15.19 13.23 -3.58
N GLU A 18 -16.30 13.98 -3.66
CA GLU A 18 -16.27 15.45 -3.63
C GLU A 18 -16.40 16.09 -2.23
N HIS A 19 -16.66 15.32 -1.16
CA HIS A 19 -16.92 15.87 0.17
C HIS A 19 -16.11 15.22 1.30
N VAL A 20 -14.83 15.62 1.40
CA VAL A 20 -14.02 15.38 2.61
C VAL A 20 -14.08 16.61 3.51
N ALA A 21 -14.59 16.45 4.74
CA ALA A 21 -14.55 17.50 5.75
C ALA A 21 -13.09 17.79 6.15
N GLU A 22 -12.66 19.05 5.97
CA GLU A 22 -11.37 19.54 6.40
C GLU A 22 -11.35 19.75 7.93
N HIS A 23 -10.28 19.29 8.57
CA HIS A 23 -9.88 19.53 9.97
C HIS A 23 -10.48 18.64 11.08
N LEU A 24 -9.59 17.86 11.70
CA LEU A 24 -9.68 17.43 13.10
C LEU A 24 -8.40 17.88 13.81
N ASP A 25 -8.34 19.16 14.15
CA ASP A 25 -7.34 19.69 15.09
C ASP A 25 -8.08 20.07 16.38
N ASP A 26 -7.97 19.22 17.41
CA ASP A 26 -8.18 19.63 18.80
C ASP A 26 -6.88 19.36 19.60
N PRO A 27 -6.43 20.30 20.43
CA PRO A 27 -5.19 20.16 21.17
C PRO A 27 -5.33 19.13 22.31
N VAL A 28 -4.49 18.09 22.31
CA VAL A 28 -4.39 17.15 23.44
C VAL A 28 -3.50 17.76 24.53
N PRO A 29 -3.94 17.86 25.80
CA PRO A 29 -3.10 18.34 26.89
C PRO A 29 -1.94 17.39 27.16
N ALA A 30 -0.76 17.93 27.43
CA ALA A 30 0.43 17.16 27.75
C ALA A 30 0.36 16.55 29.16
N GLY A 31 0.61 15.24 29.26
CA GLY A 31 0.99 14.56 30.49
C GLY A 31 -0.05 13.60 31.06
N ALA A 32 0.01 12.33 30.65
CA ALA A 32 -0.20 11.14 31.50
C ALA A 32 -0.02 9.87 30.65
N GLU A 33 1.01 9.08 30.94
CA GLU A 33 1.07 7.68 30.55
C GLU A 33 0.02 6.91 31.37
N ALA A 34 -1.18 6.76 30.82
CA ALA A 34 -2.19 5.85 31.33
C ALA A 34 -2.68 4.94 30.21
N ALA A 35 -2.86 3.66 30.53
CA ALA A 35 -3.31 2.63 29.60
C ALA A 35 -4.53 3.11 28.78
N VAL A 36 -4.34 3.23 27.46
CA VAL A 36 -5.33 3.79 26.54
C VAL A 36 -6.51 2.84 26.43
N LYS A 37 -7.71 3.29 26.85
CA LYS A 37 -8.96 2.53 26.71
C LYS A 37 -9.27 2.24 25.23
N PRO A 38 -9.94 1.11 24.92
CA PRO A 38 -10.43 0.83 23.57
C PRO A 38 -11.34 1.98 23.08
N GLY A 39 -11.01 2.59 21.94
CA GLY A 39 -11.83 3.64 21.30
C GLY A 39 -11.36 5.10 21.47
N SER A 40 -10.16 5.36 21.98
CA SER A 40 -9.62 6.73 22.13
C SER A 40 -9.11 7.35 20.80
N PRO A 41 -9.31 8.67 20.57
CA PRO A 41 -8.70 9.44 19.48
C PRO A 41 -7.17 9.32 19.38
N LEU A 42 -6.48 9.02 20.48
CA LEU A 42 -5.04 8.77 20.50
C LEU A 42 -4.63 7.53 19.68
N ARG A 43 -5.55 6.59 19.44
CA ARG A 43 -5.33 5.41 18.59
C ARG A 43 -5.35 5.78 17.10
N PHE A 44 -6.20 6.73 16.69
CA PHE A 44 -6.23 7.27 15.34
C PHE A 44 -4.92 7.99 14.98
N ALA A 45 -4.35 8.76 15.93
CA ALA A 45 -3.04 9.39 15.78
C ALA A 45 -1.83 8.41 15.74
N ARG A 46 -2.05 7.08 15.87
CA ARG A 46 -1.04 6.05 15.62
C ARG A 46 -1.09 5.52 14.18
N MET A 47 -2.26 5.64 13.55
CA MET A 47 -2.52 5.24 12.16
C MET A 47 -2.10 6.31 11.17
N THR A 48 -1.86 7.55 11.59
CA THR A 48 -1.37 8.62 10.71
C THR A 48 0.17 8.57 10.57
N GLY A 49 0.66 8.85 9.36
CA GLY A 49 2.07 8.96 9.04
C GLY A 49 2.72 7.68 8.50
N SER A 50 4.05 7.61 8.58
CA SER A 50 4.88 6.54 7.98
C SER A 50 5.89 5.99 9.00
N SER A 51 6.29 4.72 8.92
CA SER A 51 7.33 4.17 9.80
C SER A 51 8.67 4.89 9.68
N ILE A 52 8.96 5.51 8.52
CA ILE A 52 10.20 6.25 8.28
C ILE A 52 10.12 7.72 8.67
N ALA A 53 8.93 8.28 8.96
CA ALA A 53 8.74 9.71 9.24
C ALA A 53 8.19 9.96 10.65
N GLY A 54 8.83 10.88 11.38
CA GLY A 54 8.33 11.40 12.65
C GLY A 54 7.11 12.29 12.45
N ARG A 55 6.33 12.50 13.51
CA ARG A 55 5.15 13.39 13.47
C ARG A 55 5.50 14.82 13.01
N ASP A 56 6.66 15.30 13.44
CA ASP A 56 7.22 16.61 13.07
C ASP A 56 7.74 16.69 11.64
N ALA A 57 7.88 15.55 10.94
CA ALA A 57 8.26 15.51 9.53
C ALA A 57 7.04 15.44 8.58
N ALA A 58 5.85 15.12 9.09
CA ALA A 58 4.67 14.86 8.26
C ALA A 58 4.35 16.01 7.30
N GLY A 59 4.36 17.25 7.78
CA GLY A 59 4.04 18.42 6.95
C GLY A 59 4.98 18.59 5.75
N TRP A 60 6.30 18.46 5.95
CA TRP A 60 7.25 18.66 4.85
C TRP A 60 7.35 17.44 3.93
N VAL A 61 7.18 16.22 4.45
CA VAL A 61 7.11 15.01 3.62
C VAL A 61 5.90 15.07 2.70
N THR A 62 4.72 15.41 3.24
CA THR A 62 3.51 15.61 2.44
C THR A 62 3.69 16.73 1.42
N ASP A 63 4.32 17.85 1.79
CA ASP A 63 4.61 18.94 0.84
C ASP A 63 5.55 18.48 -0.30
N PHE A 64 6.56 17.65 -0.02
CA PHE A 64 7.43 17.06 -1.03
C PHE A 64 6.67 16.13 -1.98
N LEU A 65 5.85 15.21 -1.44
CA LEU A 65 5.02 14.31 -2.26
C LEU A 65 3.97 15.08 -3.07
N ASN A 66 3.43 16.17 -2.53
CA ASN A 66 2.50 17.04 -3.23
C ASN A 66 3.17 17.72 -4.44
N ALA A 67 4.37 18.28 -4.25
CA ALA A 67 5.12 18.89 -5.34
C ALA A 67 5.55 17.87 -6.40
N ALA A 68 5.93 16.67 -5.97
CA ALA A 68 6.32 15.59 -6.86
C ALA A 68 5.15 15.02 -7.67
N TYR A 69 3.95 14.93 -7.09
CA TYR A 69 2.84 14.19 -7.69
C TYR A 69 1.45 14.80 -7.46
N TYR A 70 0.97 14.89 -6.22
CA TYR A 70 -0.46 15.14 -5.96
C TYR A 70 -0.98 16.53 -6.34
N ARG A 71 -0.12 17.56 -6.44
CA ARG A 71 -0.53 18.88 -6.96
C ARG A 71 -0.55 18.97 -8.49
N ARG A 72 -0.02 17.96 -9.18
CA ARG A 72 -0.09 17.91 -10.65
C ARG A 72 -1.54 17.61 -11.08
N PRO A 73 -2.01 18.18 -12.20
CA PRO A 73 -3.28 17.78 -12.80
C PRO A 73 -3.31 16.26 -13.04
N PRO A 74 -4.47 15.58 -12.88
CA PRO A 74 -4.56 14.13 -13.03
C PRO A 74 -3.98 13.58 -14.34
N THR A 75 -4.07 14.33 -15.44
CA THR A 75 -3.54 13.94 -16.76
C THR A 75 -2.02 14.00 -16.89
N GLY A 76 -1.31 14.64 -15.94
CA GLY A 76 0.15 14.73 -15.90
C GLY A 76 0.78 13.98 -14.72
N ARG A 77 0.00 13.07 -14.10
CA ARG A 77 0.43 12.25 -12.97
C ARG A 77 0.94 10.90 -13.47
N GLU A 78 2.25 10.69 -13.35
CA GLU A 78 2.92 9.42 -13.62
C GLU A 78 3.24 8.73 -12.30
N VAL A 79 2.67 7.55 -12.05
CA VAL A 79 2.85 6.84 -10.76
C VAL A 79 4.32 6.54 -10.47
N ASP A 80 5.12 6.35 -11.51
CA ASP A 80 6.56 6.16 -11.36
C ASP A 80 7.26 7.39 -10.74
N ASP A 81 6.78 8.61 -10.97
CA ASP A 81 7.33 9.81 -10.31
C ASP A 81 7.00 9.82 -8.80
N LEU A 82 5.84 9.26 -8.41
CA LEU A 82 5.50 9.07 -6.99
C LEU A 82 6.40 8.00 -6.35
N ARG A 83 6.65 6.89 -7.05
CA ARG A 83 7.59 5.85 -6.61
C ARG A 83 8.99 6.42 -6.45
N LEU A 84 9.46 7.22 -7.40
CA LEU A 84 10.74 7.93 -7.34
C LEU A 84 10.80 8.85 -6.11
N ALA A 85 9.77 9.67 -5.89
CA ALA A 85 9.72 10.56 -4.73
C ALA A 85 9.79 9.78 -3.41
N PHE A 86 9.06 8.66 -3.31
CA PHE A 86 9.16 7.77 -2.17
C PHE A 86 10.52 7.09 -2.04
N ALA A 87 11.15 6.72 -3.16
CA ALA A 87 12.48 6.13 -3.17
C ALA A 87 13.55 7.11 -2.70
N ILE A 88 13.43 8.39 -3.05
CA ILE A 88 14.29 9.47 -2.54
C ILE A 88 14.14 9.57 -1.01
N LEU A 89 12.91 9.61 -0.48
CA LEU A 89 12.64 9.72 0.95
C LEU A 89 13.19 8.52 1.75
N THR A 90 12.91 7.31 1.28
CA THR A 90 13.34 6.06 1.94
C THR A 90 14.85 5.86 1.83
N THR A 91 15.47 6.18 0.68
CA THR A 91 16.93 6.10 0.50
C THR A 91 17.62 7.13 1.39
N HIS A 92 17.11 8.37 1.47
CA HIS A 92 17.62 9.36 2.40
C HIS A 92 17.52 8.89 3.85
N TRP A 93 16.37 8.32 4.25
CA TRP A 93 16.19 7.73 5.57
C TRP A 93 17.18 6.60 5.85
N TYR A 94 17.36 5.68 4.90
CA TYR A 94 18.25 4.52 5.00
C TYR A 94 19.71 4.94 5.19
N ARG A 95 20.19 5.88 4.38
CA ARG A 95 21.58 6.37 4.34
C ARG A 95 22.02 7.10 5.62
N ARG A 96 21.11 7.32 6.56
CA ARG A 96 21.47 7.88 7.87
C ARG A 96 22.10 6.80 8.75
N ASP A 97 23.16 7.15 9.46
CA ASP A 97 23.83 6.26 10.41
C ASP A 97 23.01 5.95 11.69
N SER A 98 21.81 6.53 11.84
CA SER A 98 20.96 6.36 13.02
C SER A 98 19.65 5.64 12.68
N PRO A 99 19.19 4.68 13.50
CA PRO A 99 17.88 4.05 13.35
C PRO A 99 16.77 5.00 13.85
N ARG A 100 16.73 6.23 13.34
CA ARG A 100 15.70 7.22 13.66
C ARG A 100 14.79 7.44 12.47
N ARG A 101 13.57 7.89 12.75
CA ARG A 101 12.68 8.44 11.72
C ARG A 101 13.22 9.78 11.21
N LEU A 102 12.78 10.17 10.02
CA LEU A 102 12.90 11.52 9.48
C LEU A 102 12.24 12.52 10.44
N ARG A 103 12.84 13.69 10.58
CA ARG A 103 12.46 14.75 11.52
C ARG A 103 12.37 16.09 10.79
N LEU A 104 11.86 17.12 11.47
CA LEU A 104 11.89 18.48 10.94
C LEU A 104 13.33 18.96 10.64
N THR A 105 14.32 18.48 11.38
CA THR A 105 15.73 18.83 11.16
C THR A 105 16.27 18.38 9.80
N ASP A 106 15.59 17.44 9.12
CA ASP A 106 15.99 16.92 7.82
C ASP A 106 15.47 17.79 6.66
N LEU A 107 14.49 18.66 6.94
CA LEU A 107 13.91 19.59 5.97
C LEU A 107 14.96 20.49 5.34
N ARG A 108 15.95 20.95 6.10
CA ARG A 108 16.98 21.86 5.57
C ARG A 108 17.74 21.24 4.41
N THR A 109 18.11 19.96 4.53
CA THR A 109 18.85 19.24 3.48
C THR A 109 17.98 19.06 2.23
N PHE A 110 16.70 18.70 2.41
CA PHE A 110 15.75 18.63 1.29
C PHE A 110 15.54 19.98 0.62
N HIS A 111 15.38 21.05 1.40
CA HIS A 111 15.22 22.40 0.86
C HIS A 111 16.47 22.86 0.10
N SER A 112 17.67 22.52 0.57
CA SER A 112 18.91 22.80 -0.17
C SER A 112 18.97 22.06 -1.51
N ALA A 113 18.46 20.82 -1.58
CA ALA A 113 18.47 20.03 -2.81
C ALA A 113 17.36 20.42 -3.80
N TYR A 114 16.14 20.67 -3.31
CA TYR A 114 14.94 20.85 -4.15
C TYR A 114 14.36 22.27 -4.15
N GLY A 115 14.75 23.12 -3.20
CA GLY A 115 14.09 24.41 -2.96
C GLY A 115 14.14 25.36 -4.16
N ARG A 116 15.24 25.38 -4.92
CA ARG A 116 15.33 26.18 -6.16
C ARG A 116 14.47 25.60 -7.28
N HIS A 117 14.46 24.28 -7.43
CA HIS A 117 13.65 23.61 -8.46
C HIS A 117 12.15 23.85 -8.29
N ARG A 118 11.67 24.04 -7.05
CA ARG A 118 10.28 24.40 -6.76
C ARG A 118 9.84 25.73 -7.36
N PHE A 119 10.76 26.62 -7.71
CA PHE A 119 10.45 27.94 -8.29
C PHE A 119 10.89 28.06 -9.75
N ASP A 120 11.54 27.03 -10.28
CA ASP A 120 11.93 26.94 -11.68
C ASP A 120 10.72 26.50 -12.51
N THR A 121 10.21 27.44 -13.31
CA THR A 121 9.02 27.26 -14.13
C THR A 121 9.30 26.79 -15.56
N GLU A 122 10.57 26.59 -15.93
CA GLU A 122 10.92 26.14 -17.29
C GLU A 122 10.55 24.67 -17.50
N LEU A 123 10.70 23.84 -16.46
CA LEU A 123 10.47 22.40 -16.51
C LEU A 123 9.16 21.94 -15.86
N SER A 124 8.60 22.72 -14.93
CA SER A 124 7.32 22.38 -14.27
C SER A 124 6.58 23.63 -13.78
N GLY A 125 5.30 23.50 -13.42
CA GLY A 125 4.57 24.61 -12.83
C GLY A 125 5.16 25.06 -11.49
N ARG A 126 4.98 26.33 -11.13
CA ARG A 126 5.48 26.87 -9.85
C ARG A 126 5.00 26.02 -8.66
N GLY A 127 5.94 25.59 -7.82
CA GLY A 127 5.69 24.76 -6.64
C GLY A 127 5.62 23.26 -6.93
N LEU A 128 5.79 22.83 -8.18
CA LEU A 128 5.86 21.44 -8.61
C LEU A 128 7.32 21.02 -8.82
N LEU A 129 7.53 19.72 -9.00
CA LEU A 129 8.82 19.14 -9.40
C LEU A 129 8.55 18.19 -10.56
N SER A 130 9.20 18.40 -11.70
CA SER A 130 9.24 17.43 -12.80
C SER A 130 10.12 16.23 -12.43
N ARG A 131 10.03 15.13 -13.20
CA ARG A 131 10.94 13.98 -13.05
C ARG A 131 12.42 14.37 -13.12
N ALA A 132 12.79 15.22 -14.08
CA ALA A 132 14.16 15.72 -14.22
C ALA A 132 14.62 16.48 -12.97
N GLN A 133 13.76 17.34 -12.42
CA GLN A 133 14.04 18.08 -11.17
C GLN A 133 14.09 17.15 -9.94
N LEU A 134 13.31 16.06 -9.92
CA LEU A 134 13.39 15.03 -8.88
C LEU A 134 14.74 14.32 -8.90
N LEU A 135 15.21 13.90 -10.08
CA LEU A 135 16.49 13.21 -10.25
C LEU A 135 17.70 14.12 -9.98
N ASP A 136 17.71 15.35 -10.48
CA ASP A 136 18.79 16.32 -10.22
C ASP A 136 18.88 16.70 -8.73
N GLY A 137 17.74 16.95 -8.09
CA GLY A 137 17.71 17.15 -6.64
C GLY A 137 18.12 15.90 -5.85
N ALA A 138 17.81 14.69 -6.35
CA ALA A 138 18.20 13.45 -5.70
C ALA A 138 19.71 13.21 -5.79
N ALA A 139 20.32 13.51 -6.94
CA ALA A 139 21.77 13.48 -7.12
C ALA A 139 22.47 14.41 -6.11
N LYS A 140 21.95 15.63 -5.92
CA LYS A 140 22.47 16.58 -4.91
C LYS A 140 22.27 16.08 -3.47
N LEU A 141 21.16 15.41 -3.18
CA LEU A 141 20.81 14.94 -1.84
C LEU A 141 21.55 13.66 -1.43
N LEU A 142 21.71 12.71 -2.36
CA LEU A 142 22.11 11.33 -2.10
C LEU A 142 23.46 10.99 -2.75
N GLY A 143 23.87 11.76 -3.76
CA GLY A 143 25.05 11.56 -4.59
C GLY A 143 24.69 11.24 -6.04
N ASP A 144 25.62 11.55 -6.96
CA ASP A 144 25.43 11.41 -8.42
C ASP A 144 25.13 9.96 -8.87
N TRP A 145 25.38 8.98 -8.02
CA TRP A 145 25.07 7.57 -8.26
C TRP A 145 23.57 7.26 -8.21
N PHE A 146 22.74 8.11 -7.58
CA PHE A 146 21.34 7.79 -7.29
C PHE A 146 20.47 7.61 -8.55
N PRO A 147 20.51 8.51 -9.56
CA PRO A 147 19.69 8.34 -10.76
C PRO A 147 19.91 7.00 -11.46
N ASP A 148 21.18 6.61 -11.63
CA ASP A 148 21.54 5.32 -12.24
C ASP A 148 21.10 4.14 -11.37
N ALA A 149 21.24 4.26 -10.04
CA ALA A 149 20.77 3.23 -9.10
C ALA A 149 19.26 3.05 -9.11
N TYR A 150 18.52 4.15 -9.24
CA TYR A 150 17.07 4.11 -9.31
C TYR A 150 16.60 3.53 -10.64
N ALA A 151 17.34 3.73 -11.74
CA ALA A 151 17.01 3.09 -13.01
C ALA A 151 17.31 1.58 -13.05
N ASP A 152 18.16 1.08 -12.14
CA ASP A 152 18.60 -0.31 -12.11
C ASP A 152 17.81 -1.15 -11.09
N ASP A 153 16.95 -2.05 -11.59
CA ASP A 153 16.16 -2.99 -10.78
C ASP A 153 17.03 -3.88 -9.88
N ALA A 154 18.25 -4.22 -10.30
CA ALA A 154 19.16 -5.02 -9.49
C ALA A 154 19.67 -4.25 -8.26
N ARG A 155 19.55 -2.92 -8.26
CA ARG A 155 19.96 -2.01 -7.19
C ARG A 155 18.78 -1.36 -6.47
N ARG A 156 17.53 -1.71 -6.80
CA ARG A 156 16.34 -1.29 -6.06
C ARG A 156 15.71 -2.44 -5.29
N ALA A 157 15.31 -2.16 -4.05
CA ALA A 157 14.50 -3.06 -3.22
C ALA A 157 14.01 -2.35 -1.96
N TRP A 158 12.90 -2.81 -1.36
CA TRP A 158 12.25 -2.19 -0.18
C TRP A 158 11.86 -0.71 -0.39
N GLY A 159 11.75 -0.29 -1.65
CA GLY A 159 11.56 1.09 -2.06
C GLY A 159 12.84 1.94 -1.95
N ILE A 160 14.00 1.35 -1.69
CA ILE A 160 15.31 2.01 -1.55
C ILE A 160 16.13 1.77 -2.81
N ALA A 161 16.90 2.76 -3.25
CA ALA A 161 17.97 2.59 -4.25
C ALA A 161 19.33 2.50 -3.55
N PHE A 162 20.14 1.52 -3.93
CA PHE A 162 21.43 1.22 -3.32
C PHE A 162 22.60 1.63 -4.22
N ALA A 163 23.73 2.05 -3.63
CA ALA A 163 24.92 2.44 -4.38
C ALA A 163 25.58 1.25 -5.10
N SER A 164 25.29 0.02 -4.68
CA SER A 164 25.68 -1.20 -5.40
C SER A 164 24.75 -2.38 -5.06
N THR A 165 24.90 -3.47 -5.82
CA THR A 165 24.23 -4.75 -5.54
C THR A 165 24.66 -5.35 -4.20
N GLU A 166 25.92 -5.15 -3.79
CA GLU A 166 26.45 -5.63 -2.52
C GLU A 166 25.81 -4.89 -1.34
N GLU A 167 25.65 -3.56 -1.43
CA GLU A 167 24.95 -2.77 -0.42
C GLU A 167 23.49 -3.21 -0.30
N ARG A 168 22.81 -3.47 -1.44
CA ARG A 168 21.46 -4.03 -1.46
C ARG A 168 21.39 -5.38 -0.74
N SER A 169 22.31 -6.30 -1.04
CA SER A 169 22.35 -7.63 -0.41
C SER A 169 22.65 -7.59 1.10
N ALA A 170 23.35 -6.55 1.56
CA ALA A 170 23.67 -6.33 2.97
C ALA A 170 22.54 -5.63 3.75
N TYR A 171 21.46 -5.21 3.10
CA TYR A 171 20.38 -4.49 3.74
C TYR A 171 19.60 -5.37 4.73
N ASP A 172 19.41 -4.86 5.95
CA ASP A 172 18.54 -5.47 6.96
C ASP A 172 17.17 -4.75 7.04
N PRO A 173 16.09 -5.34 6.52
CA PRO A 173 14.75 -4.76 6.60
C PRO A 173 14.20 -4.70 8.03
N ALA A 174 14.73 -5.48 8.98
CA ALA A 174 14.30 -5.44 10.38
C ALA A 174 14.56 -4.08 11.05
N ARG A 175 15.46 -3.27 10.48
CA ARG A 175 15.67 -1.88 10.88
C ARG A 175 14.39 -1.04 10.77
N ARG A 176 13.60 -1.21 9.71
CA ARG A 176 12.30 -0.52 9.54
C ARG A 176 11.25 -1.10 10.49
N LEU A 177 11.25 -2.42 10.67
CA LEU A 177 10.35 -3.11 11.61
C LEU A 177 10.51 -2.61 13.05
N ALA A 178 11.74 -2.36 13.51
CA ALA A 178 12.01 -1.81 14.84
C ALA A 178 11.32 -0.45 15.07
N LEU A 179 11.11 0.34 14.01
CA LEU A 179 10.40 1.62 14.06
C LEU A 179 8.88 1.48 13.98
N ALA A 180 8.37 0.38 13.42
CA ALA A 180 6.94 0.16 13.19
C ALA A 180 6.13 0.06 14.49
N ARG A 181 6.73 -0.48 15.57
CA ARG A 181 6.05 -0.83 16.83
C ARG A 181 4.82 -1.72 16.56
N LEU A 182 5.06 -2.87 15.94
CA LEU A 182 4.05 -3.81 15.49
C LEU A 182 3.19 -4.30 16.68
N GLY A 183 1.87 -4.12 16.58
CA GLY A 183 0.91 -4.69 17.54
C GLY A 183 0.70 -6.19 17.31
N LYS A 184 -0.11 -6.83 18.14
CA LYS A 184 -0.47 -8.25 17.94
C LYS A 184 -1.23 -8.44 16.63
N LEU A 185 -1.21 -9.66 16.09
CA LEU A 185 -2.13 -10.04 15.01
C LEU A 185 -3.56 -10.03 15.52
N THR A 186 -4.47 -9.53 14.69
CA THR A 186 -5.90 -9.42 14.97
C THR A 186 -6.68 -10.04 13.81
N PRO A 187 -6.69 -11.39 13.69
CA PRO A 187 -7.63 -12.05 12.80
C PRO A 187 -9.07 -11.76 13.24
N GLU A 188 -10.04 -11.97 12.34
CA GLU A 188 -11.46 -11.94 12.71
C GLU A 188 -11.74 -12.88 13.89
N SER A 189 -12.58 -12.42 14.80
CA SER A 189 -12.91 -13.14 16.05
C SER A 189 -14.41 -13.12 16.38
N GLY A 190 -15.16 -12.25 15.71
CA GLY A 190 -16.61 -12.20 15.82
C GLY A 190 -17.30 -13.39 15.15
N PRO A 191 -18.59 -13.62 15.42
CA PRO A 191 -19.37 -14.65 14.75
C PRO A 191 -19.37 -14.44 13.22
N PRO A 192 -19.18 -15.50 12.40
CA PRO A 192 -19.12 -15.40 10.94
C PRO A 192 -20.32 -14.67 10.29
N GLU A 193 -21.50 -14.77 10.89
CA GLU A 193 -22.75 -14.14 10.42
C GLU A 193 -22.70 -12.60 10.51
N SER A 194 -21.88 -12.10 11.43
CA SER A 194 -21.66 -10.68 11.69
C SER A 194 -20.46 -10.10 10.93
N GLN A 195 -19.56 -10.96 10.46
CA GLN A 195 -18.39 -10.55 9.70
C GLN A 195 -18.81 -9.97 8.35
N MET A 196 -18.04 -9.00 7.87
CA MET A 196 -18.13 -8.53 6.49
C MET A 196 -17.25 -9.40 5.61
N TRP A 197 -17.82 -9.86 4.51
CA TRP A 197 -17.15 -10.62 3.46
C TRP A 197 -17.23 -9.80 2.18
N HIS A 198 -16.13 -9.72 1.44
CA HIS A 198 -16.10 -8.94 0.20
C HIS A 198 -15.10 -9.51 -0.80
N THR A 199 -15.45 -9.48 -2.08
CA THR A 199 -14.57 -9.80 -3.20
C THR A 199 -14.40 -8.59 -4.09
N TYR A 200 -13.17 -8.39 -4.57
CA TYR A 200 -12.86 -7.30 -5.49
C TYR A 200 -12.92 -7.79 -6.95
N PRO A 201 -13.12 -6.91 -7.94
CA PRO A 201 -13.00 -7.27 -9.34
C PRO A 201 -11.65 -7.92 -9.65
N PRO A 202 -11.61 -9.01 -10.43
CA PRO A 202 -10.37 -9.66 -10.79
C PRO A 202 -9.64 -8.86 -11.87
N VAL A 203 -8.30 -8.96 -11.90
CA VAL A 203 -7.45 -8.37 -12.93
C VAL A 203 -6.78 -9.49 -13.71
N GLU A 204 -6.88 -9.43 -15.04
CA GLU A 204 -6.22 -10.36 -15.94
C GLU A 204 -4.70 -10.18 -15.84
N MET A 205 -3.98 -11.30 -15.77
CA MET A 205 -2.54 -11.34 -15.65
C MET A 205 -1.90 -11.93 -16.92
N PRO A 206 -0.74 -11.40 -17.35
CA PRO A 206 0.00 -11.93 -18.50
C PRO A 206 0.40 -13.40 -18.35
N SER A 207 0.79 -13.83 -17.14
CA SER A 207 1.16 -15.23 -16.87
C SER A 207 1.05 -15.59 -15.39
N VAL A 208 0.80 -16.88 -15.11
CA VAL A 208 0.87 -17.43 -13.74
C VAL A 208 2.30 -17.33 -13.19
N ASP A 209 3.29 -17.80 -13.95
CA ASP A 209 4.69 -17.85 -13.51
C ASP A 209 5.27 -16.45 -13.25
N GLY A 210 4.93 -15.47 -14.08
CA GLY A 210 5.33 -14.07 -13.90
C GLY A 210 4.78 -13.50 -12.60
N VAL A 211 3.50 -13.73 -12.31
CA VAL A 211 2.88 -13.30 -11.04
C VAL A 211 3.51 -14.00 -9.84
N VAL A 212 3.74 -15.31 -9.90
CA VAL A 212 4.40 -16.05 -8.81
C VAL A 212 5.81 -15.53 -8.58
N SER A 213 6.59 -15.32 -9.63
CA SER A 213 7.95 -14.74 -9.58
C SER A 213 7.96 -13.31 -8.99
N ALA A 214 6.96 -12.50 -9.33
CA ALA A 214 6.81 -11.14 -8.80
C ALA A 214 6.38 -11.13 -7.33
N LEU A 215 5.42 -11.96 -6.93
CA LEU A 215 4.92 -12.00 -5.56
C LEU A 215 5.95 -12.60 -4.59
N THR A 216 6.69 -13.63 -5.01
CA THR A 216 7.69 -14.31 -4.16
C THR A 216 8.95 -13.49 -3.86
N ARG A 217 9.08 -12.30 -4.48
CA ARG A 217 10.12 -11.30 -4.20
C ARG A 217 9.50 -10.10 -3.47
N PRO A 218 9.13 -10.24 -2.18
CA PRO A 218 8.44 -9.19 -1.45
C PRO A 218 9.19 -7.85 -1.49
N GLU A 219 10.52 -7.89 -1.56
CA GLU A 219 11.38 -6.71 -1.66
C GLU A 219 11.10 -5.82 -2.88
N THR A 220 10.46 -6.32 -3.92
CA THR A 220 10.07 -5.52 -5.10
C THR A 220 8.65 -4.97 -5.03
N TRP A 221 7.84 -5.34 -4.03
CA TRP A 221 6.44 -4.89 -3.93
C TRP A 221 6.23 -3.37 -3.90
N PRO A 222 7.17 -2.56 -3.37
CA PRO A 222 7.10 -1.10 -3.51
C PRO A 222 7.07 -0.60 -4.97
N ASP A 223 7.56 -1.39 -5.92
CA ASP A 223 7.52 -1.04 -7.35
C ASP A 223 6.11 -1.24 -7.95
N TYR A 224 5.20 -1.93 -7.26
CA TYR A 224 3.78 -2.04 -7.62
C TYR A 224 2.91 -1.01 -6.90
N ALA A 225 3.52 -0.06 -6.18
CA ALA A 225 2.82 1.02 -5.49
C ALA A 225 1.97 1.85 -6.45
N THR A 226 0.88 2.42 -5.93
CA THR A 226 -0.09 3.21 -6.68
C THR A 226 -0.22 4.62 -6.09
N GLU A 227 -1.03 5.45 -6.72
CA GLU A 227 -1.39 6.77 -6.17
C GLU A 227 -2.03 6.69 -4.77
N VAL A 228 -2.80 5.63 -4.50
CA VAL A 228 -3.63 5.50 -3.29
C VAL A 228 -3.06 4.52 -2.29
N GLY A 229 -2.03 3.74 -2.62
CA GLY A 229 -1.38 2.93 -1.60
C GLY A 229 -0.14 2.17 -2.03
N ARG A 230 0.52 1.57 -1.05
CA ARG A 230 1.72 0.75 -1.27
C ARG A 230 1.95 -0.24 -0.14
N PHE A 231 2.62 -1.34 -0.48
CA PHE A 231 3.11 -2.34 0.46
C PHE A 231 4.64 -2.22 0.59
N THR A 232 5.14 -2.09 1.81
CA THR A 232 6.58 -2.21 2.08
C THR A 232 6.85 -3.41 2.99
N PRO A 233 7.61 -4.42 2.55
CA PRO A 233 8.00 -5.52 3.42
C PRO A 233 8.95 -5.06 4.54
N LEU A 234 8.81 -5.69 5.70
CA LEU A 234 9.51 -5.34 6.94
C LEU A 234 10.39 -6.47 7.49
N ARG A 235 10.34 -7.67 6.88
CA ARG A 235 11.14 -8.83 7.29
C ARG A 235 12.02 -9.32 6.13
N PRO A 236 13.17 -9.94 6.43
CA PRO A 236 13.94 -10.64 5.41
C PRO A 236 13.21 -11.91 4.97
N GLY A 237 13.60 -12.44 3.80
CA GLY A 237 13.07 -13.70 3.27
C GLY A 237 11.88 -13.55 2.33
N GLY A 238 11.22 -14.67 2.04
CA GLY A 238 10.09 -14.76 1.11
C GLY A 238 8.76 -14.32 1.73
N LEU A 239 7.66 -14.89 1.24
CA LEU A 239 6.31 -14.51 1.64
C LEU A 239 5.87 -15.08 2.99
N ASP A 240 6.32 -16.29 3.36
CA ASP A 240 5.88 -16.92 4.60
C ASP A 240 6.29 -16.09 5.83
N GLY A 241 5.30 -15.73 6.66
CA GLY A 241 5.51 -14.87 7.83
C GLY A 241 5.93 -13.42 7.51
N GLN A 242 5.93 -13.00 6.25
CA GLN A 242 6.32 -11.64 5.84
C GLN A 242 5.35 -10.61 6.40
N THR A 243 5.88 -9.54 6.99
CA THR A 243 5.08 -8.41 7.48
C THR A 243 5.22 -7.24 6.53
N PHE A 244 4.12 -6.62 6.14
CA PHE A 244 4.10 -5.41 5.33
C PHE A 244 3.59 -4.22 6.15
N GLU A 245 4.24 -3.07 5.99
CA GLU A 245 3.57 -1.77 6.22
C GLU A 245 2.75 -1.44 4.97
N ILE A 246 1.47 -1.16 5.19
CA ILE A 246 0.56 -0.65 4.16
C ILE A 246 0.40 0.83 4.41
N GLU A 247 0.74 1.66 3.45
CA GLU A 247 0.40 3.08 3.46
C GLU A 247 -0.73 3.32 2.46
N VAL A 248 -1.77 4.01 2.88
CA VAL A 248 -2.94 4.35 2.06
C VAL A 248 -3.11 5.86 2.05
N ALA A 249 -3.25 6.44 0.87
CA ALA A 249 -3.52 7.85 0.64
C ALA A 249 -4.98 8.04 0.23
N ALA A 250 -5.73 8.81 1.01
CA ALA A 250 -7.08 9.25 0.67
C ALA A 250 -7.10 10.74 0.29
N GLY A 251 -8.12 11.19 -0.44
CA GLY A 251 -8.22 12.59 -0.89
C GLY A 251 -7.17 12.98 -1.94
N THR A 252 -6.71 12.03 -2.75
CA THR A 252 -5.66 12.27 -3.75
C THR A 252 -6.14 13.14 -4.92
N GLU A 253 -7.43 13.13 -5.21
CA GLU A 253 -8.04 13.95 -6.28
C GLU A 253 -8.07 15.43 -5.94
N SER A 254 -8.28 15.79 -4.67
CA SER A 254 -8.26 17.19 -4.20
C SER A 254 -6.83 17.77 -4.10
N GLY A 255 -5.80 16.96 -4.38
CA GLY A 255 -4.40 17.35 -4.25
C GLY A 255 -3.95 17.55 -2.80
N ARG A 256 -4.71 17.03 -1.83
CA ARG A 256 -4.46 17.12 -0.39
C ARG A 256 -4.54 15.72 0.24
N PRO A 257 -3.57 14.84 -0.05
CA PRO A 257 -3.61 13.47 0.42
C PRO A 257 -3.48 13.39 1.94
N ILE A 258 -4.30 12.54 2.55
CA ILE A 258 -4.16 12.12 3.94
C ILE A 258 -3.60 10.70 3.94
N PHE A 259 -2.41 10.55 4.54
CA PHE A 259 -1.74 9.26 4.63
C PHE A 259 -2.09 8.56 5.93
N THR A 260 -2.66 7.38 5.79
CA THR A 260 -2.85 6.42 6.87
C THR A 260 -1.95 5.22 6.65
N ARG A 261 -1.66 4.50 7.73
CA ARG A 261 -0.86 3.28 7.70
C ARG A 261 -1.48 2.17 8.51
N GLY A 262 -1.30 0.95 8.02
CA GLY A 262 -1.64 -0.30 8.68
C GLY A 262 -0.47 -1.28 8.56
N HIS A 263 -0.56 -2.39 9.28
CA HIS A 263 0.36 -3.50 9.10
C HIS A 263 -0.42 -4.79 8.91
N VAL A 264 0.09 -5.65 8.02
CA VAL A 264 -0.41 -7.01 7.82
C VAL A 264 0.74 -7.98 7.84
N THR A 265 0.49 -9.24 8.20
CA THR A 265 1.44 -10.33 8.04
C THR A 265 0.81 -11.45 7.23
N ILE A 266 1.59 -12.06 6.35
CA ILE A 266 1.20 -13.30 5.68
C ILE A 266 1.20 -14.43 6.72
N THR A 267 0.02 -14.90 7.09
CA THR A 267 -0.17 -15.95 8.10
C THR A 267 -0.48 -17.31 7.49
N ARG A 268 -0.89 -17.33 6.21
CA ARG A 268 -1.10 -18.54 5.43
C ARG A 268 -0.66 -18.29 3.99
N LEU A 269 0.02 -19.27 3.43
CA LEU A 269 0.40 -19.35 2.02
C LEU A 269 0.13 -20.78 1.55
N VAL A 270 -0.65 -20.93 0.50
CA VAL A 270 -0.93 -22.22 -0.14
C VAL A 270 -0.52 -22.17 -1.61
N THR A 271 0.24 -23.18 -2.03
CA THR A 271 0.84 -23.28 -3.37
C THR A 271 0.53 -24.65 -3.99
N PRO A 272 0.80 -24.84 -5.29
CA PRO A 272 0.63 -26.15 -5.95
C PRO A 272 1.50 -27.27 -5.37
N ASP A 273 2.54 -26.94 -4.59
CA ASP A 273 3.41 -27.92 -3.93
C ASP A 273 2.68 -28.70 -2.82
N ASP A 274 1.58 -28.16 -2.29
CA ASP A 274 0.66 -28.84 -1.38
C ASP A 274 -0.79 -28.77 -1.90
N PRO A 275 -1.16 -29.66 -2.84
CA PRO A 275 -2.48 -29.65 -3.46
C PRO A 275 -3.63 -29.89 -2.48
N ALA A 276 -3.38 -30.57 -1.35
CA ALA A 276 -4.41 -30.82 -0.35
C ALA A 276 -4.72 -29.52 0.41
N SER A 277 -3.69 -28.85 0.92
CA SER A 277 -3.85 -27.56 1.61
C SER A 277 -4.42 -26.48 0.70
N LEU A 278 -4.03 -26.47 -0.58
CA LEU A 278 -4.60 -25.58 -1.60
C LEU A 278 -6.11 -25.81 -1.77
N ARG A 279 -6.55 -27.05 -1.99
CA ARG A 279 -7.98 -27.37 -2.10
C ARG A 279 -8.77 -27.00 -0.85
N ASP A 280 -8.25 -27.37 0.33
CA ASP A 280 -8.94 -27.12 1.60
C ASP A 280 -9.08 -25.62 1.88
N TYR A 281 -8.06 -24.83 1.53
CA TYR A 281 -8.09 -23.37 1.63
C TYR A 281 -9.19 -22.76 0.76
N PHE A 282 -9.23 -23.11 -0.52
CA PHE A 282 -10.22 -22.56 -1.45
C PHE A 282 -11.63 -23.05 -1.16
N GLN A 283 -11.80 -24.31 -0.75
CA GLN A 283 -13.08 -24.84 -0.32
C GLN A 283 -13.63 -24.06 0.87
N ALA A 284 -12.80 -23.81 1.89
CA ALA A 284 -13.22 -23.04 3.06
C ALA A 284 -13.60 -21.59 2.72
N LEU A 285 -12.86 -20.95 1.82
CA LEU A 285 -13.16 -19.59 1.35
C LEU A 285 -14.48 -19.53 0.58
N GLU A 286 -14.68 -20.44 -0.37
CA GLU A 286 -15.90 -20.51 -1.18
C GLU A 286 -17.12 -20.85 -0.32
N ASP A 287 -17.00 -21.78 0.64
CA ASP A 287 -18.08 -22.10 1.59
C ASP A 287 -18.42 -20.90 2.48
N GLY A 288 -17.41 -20.14 2.92
CA GLY A 288 -17.59 -18.90 3.67
C GLY A 288 -18.34 -17.85 2.87
N LEU A 289 -17.92 -17.57 1.64
CA LEU A 289 -18.58 -16.62 0.73
C LEU A 289 -20.01 -17.05 0.41
N ALA A 290 -20.25 -18.34 0.12
CA ALA A 290 -21.58 -18.85 -0.19
C ALA A 290 -22.56 -18.70 0.98
N ARG A 291 -22.09 -18.88 2.22
CA ARG A 291 -22.94 -18.80 3.42
C ARG A 291 -23.10 -17.38 3.94
N TYR A 292 -22.05 -16.59 3.93
CA TYR A 292 -21.96 -15.33 4.66
C TYR A 292 -21.73 -14.10 3.76
N GLY A 293 -21.38 -14.31 2.48
CA GLY A 293 -21.05 -13.26 1.52
C GLY A 293 -22.20 -12.38 1.05
N ARG A 294 -23.47 -12.67 1.38
CA ARG A 294 -24.63 -11.80 1.04
C ARG A 294 -24.62 -11.29 -0.42
N ASN A 295 -24.45 -12.19 -1.38
CA ASN A 295 -24.36 -11.94 -2.84
C ASN A 295 -22.99 -11.50 -3.37
N GLU A 296 -21.93 -11.55 -2.55
CA GLU A 296 -20.56 -11.44 -3.08
C GLU A 296 -20.30 -12.51 -4.16
N PRO A 297 -19.63 -12.14 -5.26
CA PRO A 297 -19.11 -13.10 -6.22
C PRO A 297 -18.26 -14.19 -5.57
N ARG A 298 -18.18 -15.34 -6.24
CA ARG A 298 -17.23 -16.40 -5.89
C ARG A 298 -15.81 -15.85 -5.95
N ALA A 299 -14.91 -16.33 -5.09
CA ALA A 299 -13.51 -15.93 -5.14
C ALA A 299 -12.86 -16.46 -6.44
N VAL A 300 -13.16 -17.70 -6.81
CA VAL A 300 -12.80 -18.29 -8.10
C VAL A 300 -14.07 -18.56 -8.91
N PRO A 301 -14.19 -18.04 -10.15
CA PRO A 301 -15.33 -18.33 -11.02
C PRO A 301 -15.57 -19.83 -11.21
N ALA A 302 -16.80 -20.22 -11.55
CA ALA A 302 -17.09 -21.62 -11.84
C ALA A 302 -16.25 -22.11 -13.04
N GLY A 303 -15.57 -23.25 -12.88
CA GLY A 303 -14.63 -23.77 -13.87
C GLY A 303 -13.24 -23.12 -13.86
N GLY A 304 -13.00 -22.17 -12.95
CA GLY A 304 -11.65 -21.68 -12.67
C GLY A 304 -10.86 -22.65 -11.80
N GLU A 305 -9.55 -22.68 -12.00
CA GLU A 305 -8.62 -23.53 -11.25
C GLU A 305 -7.75 -22.65 -10.33
N PRO A 306 -7.82 -22.84 -9.00
CA PRO A 306 -6.96 -22.10 -8.08
C PRO A 306 -5.49 -22.51 -8.23
N VAL A 307 -4.58 -21.54 -8.16
CA VAL A 307 -3.14 -21.77 -8.25
C VAL A 307 -2.43 -21.41 -6.95
N VAL A 308 -2.62 -20.19 -6.44
CA VAL A 308 -1.97 -19.70 -5.20
C VAL A 308 -2.99 -18.91 -4.39
N GLY A 309 -2.94 -19.08 -3.06
CA GLY A 309 -3.69 -18.27 -2.11
C GLY A 309 -2.80 -17.82 -0.95
N LEU A 310 -2.96 -16.58 -0.49
CA LEU A 310 -2.30 -16.09 0.72
C LEU A 310 -3.22 -15.22 1.55
N ASP A 311 -3.06 -15.29 2.88
CA ASP A 311 -3.80 -14.50 3.86
C ASP A 311 -2.92 -13.41 4.47
N LEU A 312 -3.27 -12.16 4.22
CA LEU A 312 -2.75 -10.96 4.86
C LEU A 312 -3.59 -10.65 6.10
N THR A 313 -3.18 -11.14 7.27
CA THR A 313 -3.86 -10.87 8.55
C THR A 313 -3.46 -9.51 9.10
N THR A 314 -4.44 -8.72 9.54
CA THR A 314 -4.17 -7.39 10.10
C THR A 314 -3.52 -7.46 11.48
N HIS A 315 -2.74 -6.42 11.80
CA HIS A 315 -2.29 -6.17 13.17
C HIS A 315 -3.20 -5.17 13.88
N GLU A 316 -3.09 -5.11 15.21
CA GLU A 316 -3.73 -4.08 16.01
C GLU A 316 -3.46 -2.68 15.42
N ASN A 317 -4.50 -1.84 15.41
CA ASN A 317 -4.49 -0.49 14.83
C ASN A 317 -4.44 -0.46 13.29
N HIS A 318 -4.76 -1.56 12.61
CA HIS A 318 -5.05 -1.52 11.18
C HIS A 318 -6.33 -0.69 10.93
N PHE A 319 -6.35 0.09 9.85
CA PHE A 319 -7.44 1.01 9.49
C PHE A 319 -8.75 0.31 9.10
N MET A 320 -8.72 -1.02 8.92
CA MET A 320 -9.91 -1.86 8.72
C MET A 320 -10.34 -2.64 9.97
N GLY A 321 -9.60 -2.54 11.07
CA GLY A 321 -9.82 -3.40 12.24
C GLY A 321 -9.32 -4.84 12.04
N ALA A 322 -9.94 -5.77 12.76
CA ALA A 322 -9.57 -7.18 12.80
C ALA A 322 -10.08 -7.92 11.56
N GLY A 323 -9.20 -8.64 10.87
CA GLY A 323 -9.57 -9.36 9.66
C GLY A 323 -8.40 -9.81 8.81
N HIS A 324 -8.74 -10.43 7.69
CA HIS A 324 -7.83 -10.94 6.67
C HIS A 324 -8.17 -10.31 5.32
N ASN A 325 -7.16 -9.93 4.56
CA ASN A 325 -7.29 -9.77 3.11
C ASN A 325 -6.56 -10.91 2.41
N ARG A 326 -7.14 -11.45 1.34
CA ARG A 326 -6.60 -12.60 0.62
C ARG A 326 -6.21 -12.18 -0.76
N LEU A 327 -5.04 -12.63 -1.22
CA LEU A 327 -4.65 -12.53 -2.62
C LEU A 327 -4.71 -13.91 -3.24
N ILE A 328 -5.39 -13.99 -4.37
CA ILE A 328 -5.80 -15.24 -5.00
C ILE A 328 -5.38 -15.19 -6.46
N LEU A 329 -4.57 -16.15 -6.87
CA LEU A 329 -4.20 -16.40 -8.26
C LEU A 329 -4.90 -17.66 -8.74
N TYR A 330 -5.59 -17.56 -9.88
CA TYR A 330 -6.29 -18.67 -10.50
C TYR A 330 -6.21 -18.59 -12.02
N THR A 331 -6.48 -19.71 -12.69
CA THR A 331 -6.67 -19.74 -14.15
C THR A 331 -8.14 -19.91 -14.50
N TYR A 332 -8.59 -19.20 -15.52
CA TYR A 332 -9.96 -19.31 -16.03
C TYR A 332 -9.97 -19.03 -17.54
N GLU A 333 -10.62 -19.89 -18.32
CA GLU A 333 -10.63 -19.85 -19.79
C GLU A 333 -9.21 -19.76 -20.41
N GLY A 334 -8.24 -20.47 -19.81
CA GLY A 334 -6.85 -20.49 -20.27
C GLY A 334 -6.05 -19.22 -19.96
N ARG A 335 -6.59 -18.28 -19.18
CA ARG A 335 -5.94 -17.03 -18.78
C ARG A 335 -5.66 -17.01 -17.28
N ALA A 336 -4.64 -16.27 -16.87
CA ALA A 336 -4.31 -16.05 -15.47
C ALA A 336 -5.07 -14.83 -14.92
N TRP A 337 -5.51 -14.92 -13.67
CA TRP A 337 -6.27 -13.86 -13.01
C TRP A 337 -5.83 -13.72 -11.56
N VAL A 338 -5.73 -12.49 -11.08
CA VAL A 338 -5.57 -12.21 -9.64
C VAL A 338 -6.77 -11.47 -9.12
N ARG A 339 -7.20 -11.84 -7.92
CA ARG A 339 -8.28 -11.19 -7.19
C ARG A 339 -7.90 -11.02 -5.73
N ALA A 340 -8.42 -9.96 -5.11
CA ALA A 340 -8.45 -9.85 -3.67
C ALA A 340 -9.81 -10.28 -3.09
N ALA A 341 -9.80 -10.86 -1.88
CA ALA A 341 -11.00 -11.16 -1.12
C ALA A 341 -10.76 -10.89 0.38
N GLY A 342 -11.60 -10.07 0.99
CA GLY A 342 -11.48 -9.68 2.39
C GLY A 342 -12.55 -10.28 3.29
N THR A 343 -12.17 -10.56 4.53
CA THR A 343 -13.09 -10.81 5.64
C THR A 343 -12.66 -9.97 6.83
N TRP A 344 -13.59 -9.27 7.48
CA TRP A 344 -13.27 -8.50 8.68
C TRP A 344 -14.46 -8.42 9.65
N ASP A 345 -14.14 -8.28 10.93
CA ASP A 345 -15.13 -8.02 11.96
C ASP A 345 -15.79 -6.64 11.75
N PRO A 346 -17.03 -6.41 12.22
CA PRO A 346 -17.62 -5.09 12.25
C PRO A 346 -16.66 -4.05 12.84
N MET A 347 -16.36 -3.02 12.04
CA MET A 347 -15.42 -1.98 12.46
C MET A 347 -16.00 -1.21 13.65
N PRO A 348 -15.21 -0.87 14.68
CA PRO A 348 -15.63 0.08 15.69
C PRO A 348 -16.07 1.39 15.04
N TRP A 349 -17.13 2.02 15.55
CA TRP A 349 -17.80 3.18 14.91
C TRP A 349 -16.84 4.29 14.40
N HIS A 350 -15.77 4.61 15.13
CA HIS A 350 -14.80 5.65 14.76
C HIS A 350 -13.89 5.23 13.59
N VAL A 351 -13.57 3.93 13.49
CA VAL A 351 -12.85 3.34 12.35
C VAL A 351 -13.79 3.26 11.16
N GLU A 352 -15.02 2.80 11.38
CA GLU A 352 -16.06 2.69 10.34
C GLU A 352 -16.33 4.05 9.67
N GLN A 353 -16.47 5.12 10.44
CA GLN A 353 -16.68 6.46 9.90
C GLN A 353 -15.51 6.92 9.03
N SER A 354 -14.28 6.71 9.50
CA SER A 354 -13.07 7.05 8.73
C SER A 354 -12.96 6.23 7.44
N TYR A 355 -13.28 4.93 7.54
CA TYR A 355 -13.31 4.03 6.40
C TYR A 355 -14.35 4.46 5.38
N ARG A 356 -15.58 4.79 5.80
CA ARG A 356 -16.64 5.26 4.90
C ARG A 356 -16.28 6.56 4.20
N LEU A 357 -15.72 7.53 4.92
CA LEU A 357 -15.41 8.85 4.37
C LEU A 357 -14.26 8.84 3.37
N ALA A 358 -13.27 7.97 3.57
CA ALA A 358 -11.98 8.11 2.89
C ALA A 358 -11.31 6.77 2.51
N GLY A 359 -11.51 5.72 3.32
CA GLY A 359 -10.82 4.44 3.16
C GLY A 359 -11.45 3.49 2.14
N ARG A 360 -12.78 3.51 1.99
CA ARG A 360 -13.51 2.54 1.16
C ARG A 360 -13.15 2.68 -0.31
N ALA A 361 -13.32 3.87 -0.88
CA ALA A 361 -13.00 4.10 -2.29
C ALA A 361 -11.52 3.80 -2.58
N ALA A 362 -10.60 4.26 -1.71
CA ALA A 362 -9.17 3.99 -1.84
C ALA A 362 -8.87 2.48 -1.80
N GLN A 363 -9.46 1.74 -0.87
CA GLN A 363 -9.26 0.30 -0.77
C GLN A 363 -9.79 -0.46 -1.98
N HIS A 364 -11.00 -0.13 -2.42
CA HIS A 364 -11.62 -0.77 -3.57
C HIS A 364 -10.80 -0.49 -4.85
N ALA A 365 -10.40 0.76 -5.08
CA ALA A 365 -9.55 1.13 -6.21
C ALA A 365 -8.18 0.46 -6.15
N PHE A 366 -7.57 0.39 -4.96
CA PHE A 366 -6.29 -0.28 -4.74
C PHE A 366 -6.30 -1.75 -5.20
N TRP A 367 -7.41 -2.45 -4.97
CA TRP A 367 -7.57 -3.86 -5.37
C TRP A 367 -8.16 -4.07 -6.77
N GLY A 368 -8.27 -3.03 -7.61
CA GLY A 368 -8.66 -3.18 -9.02
C GLY A 368 -10.04 -2.64 -9.38
N GLN A 369 -10.84 -2.20 -8.42
CA GLN A 369 -12.15 -1.64 -8.75
C GLN A 369 -12.03 -0.33 -9.54
N GLY A 370 -12.91 -0.16 -10.52
CA GLY A 370 -12.99 1.03 -11.36
C GLY A 370 -12.03 1.05 -12.55
N ASN A 371 -11.19 0.02 -12.73
CA ASN A 371 -10.25 -0.12 -13.86
C ASN A 371 -9.36 1.11 -14.09
N VAL A 372 -8.98 1.78 -13.00
CA VAL A 372 -8.07 2.91 -13.04
C VAL A 372 -6.67 2.43 -12.66
N GLU A 373 -5.85 2.11 -13.67
CA GLU A 373 -4.54 1.46 -13.48
C GLU A 373 -3.65 2.16 -12.46
N ARG A 374 -3.58 3.50 -12.49
CA ARG A 374 -2.76 4.28 -11.55
C ARG A 374 -3.16 4.15 -10.08
N LEU A 375 -4.38 3.70 -9.81
CA LEU A 375 -4.91 3.50 -8.46
C LEU A 375 -4.77 2.05 -7.99
N SER A 376 -4.64 1.08 -8.91
CA SER A 376 -4.75 -0.35 -8.61
C SER A 376 -3.40 -1.07 -8.58
N MET A 377 -3.08 -1.70 -7.45
CA MET A 377 -1.85 -2.49 -7.30
C MET A 377 -1.88 -3.70 -8.21
N LEU A 378 -3.05 -4.32 -8.41
CA LEU A 378 -3.17 -5.48 -9.30
C LEU A 378 -2.87 -5.09 -10.76
N HIS A 379 -3.32 -3.93 -11.23
CA HIS A 379 -2.97 -3.45 -12.57
C HIS A 379 -1.48 -3.07 -12.67
N GLN A 380 -0.91 -2.46 -11.63
CA GLN A 380 0.54 -2.18 -11.60
C GLN A 380 1.37 -3.46 -11.59
N LEU A 381 0.92 -4.49 -10.88
CA LEU A 381 1.53 -5.82 -10.92
C LEU A 381 1.43 -6.42 -12.32
N ALA A 382 0.24 -6.41 -12.94
CA ALA A 382 0.03 -6.91 -14.30
C ALA A 382 0.97 -6.23 -15.30
N ALA A 383 1.10 -4.90 -15.24
CA ALA A 383 2.01 -4.13 -16.10
C ALA A 383 3.49 -4.48 -15.87
N SER A 384 3.88 -4.83 -14.64
CA SER A 384 5.27 -5.18 -14.32
C SER A 384 5.69 -6.60 -14.75
N VAL A 385 4.71 -7.48 -14.99
CA VAL A 385 4.95 -8.88 -15.41
C VAL A 385 4.55 -9.14 -16.87
N ALA A 386 4.11 -8.11 -17.58
CA ALA A 386 3.86 -8.11 -19.02
C ALA A 386 5.18 -7.94 -19.77
#